data_AF-A0A8D8W424-F1
#
_entry.id   AF-A0A8D8W424-F1
#
_cell.length_a   1.000
_cell.length_b   1.000
_cell.length_c   1.000
_cell.angle_alpha   90.00
_cell.angle_beta   90.00
_cell.angle_gamma   90.00
#
_symmetry.space_group_name_H-M   'P 1'
#
loop_
_entity.id
_entity.type
_entity.pdbx_description
1 polymer ?
#
loop_
_entity_poly.entity_id
_entity_poly.type
_entity_poly.pdbx_seq_one_letter_code
_entity_poly.pdbx_strand_id
1 'polypeptide(L)'
;MQCLLRVNRIFSKPLLKELIPLRHGSYRNPKLVSEDLSKYTDYEVSKNPEEWKYVEQLIPSIVIPEPKYEPNLPSGYKPPSVKPGTYPYHVKRSRNHMLPVYLEVKKRTAQRKTSVNHISGDIWKLHDSLQKHLAKIYPNEPMFPSQVNEVFSRITFRGDYYNAICKFFYDRGF
;
A
#
# COMPACT_ATOMS: atom_id res chain seq x y z
N MET A 1 -25.97 -2.67 -41.37
CA MET A 1 -25.28 -3.17 -40.15
C MET A 1 -24.29 -2.10 -39.71
N GLN A 2 -24.66 -1.43 -38.62
CA GLN A 2 -23.94 -0.54 -37.69
C GLN A 2 -22.76 0.37 -38.11
N CYS A 3 -23.05 1.66 -37.94
CA CYS A 3 -22.20 2.84 -37.93
C CYS A 3 -21.03 2.77 -36.94
N LEU A 4 -19.85 3.22 -37.37
CA LEU A 4 -18.81 3.79 -36.50
C LEU A 4 -18.05 4.90 -37.25
N LEU A 5 -18.70 6.04 -37.48
CA LEU A 5 -17.99 7.29 -37.71
C LEU A 5 -17.86 8.00 -36.37
N ARG A 6 -16.63 7.94 -35.83
CA ARG A 6 -16.19 8.65 -34.63
C ARG A 6 -16.28 10.14 -34.93
N VAL A 7 -17.39 10.76 -34.56
CA VAL A 7 -17.53 12.22 -34.57
C VAL A 7 -16.53 12.75 -33.56
N ASN A 8 -15.40 13.25 -34.05
CA ASN A 8 -14.53 14.13 -33.30
C ASN A 8 -15.40 15.32 -32.88
N ARG A 9 -15.90 15.30 -31.65
CA ARG A 9 -16.50 16.47 -31.03
C ARG A 9 -15.38 17.51 -30.91
N ILE A 10 -15.33 18.37 -31.91
CA ILE A 10 -14.65 19.66 -31.86
C ILE A 10 -15.37 20.43 -30.76
N PHE A 11 -14.94 20.24 -29.51
CA PHE A 11 -15.23 21.18 -28.45
C PHE A 11 -14.25 22.35 -28.59
N SER A 12 -14.41 23.13 -29.66
CA SER A 12 -13.96 24.52 -29.67
C SER A 12 -14.90 25.28 -28.74
N LYS A 13 -14.64 25.23 -27.43
CA LYS A 13 -15.35 26.02 -26.42
C LYS A 13 -14.48 27.22 -26.00
N PRO A 14 -14.62 28.39 -26.63
CA PRO A 14 -14.37 29.64 -25.92
C PRO A 14 -15.60 30.04 -25.07
N LEU A 15 -16.83 29.69 -25.49
CA LEU A 15 -18.06 30.28 -24.95
C LEU A 15 -18.51 29.76 -23.57
N LEU A 16 -18.04 28.60 -23.09
CA LEU A 16 -18.49 28.04 -21.81
C LEU A 16 -17.65 28.46 -20.60
N LYS A 17 -16.54 29.19 -20.80
CA LYS A 17 -15.76 29.75 -19.69
C LYS A 17 -16.45 30.96 -19.04
N GLU A 18 -17.29 31.68 -19.79
CA GLU A 18 -17.93 32.92 -19.30
C GLU A 18 -19.14 32.66 -18.39
N LEU A 19 -19.77 31.48 -18.49
CA LEU A 19 -20.98 31.15 -17.73
C LEU A 19 -20.71 30.56 -16.34
N ILE A 20 -19.47 30.22 -16.02
CA ILE A 20 -19.09 29.70 -14.69
C ILE A 20 -18.62 30.90 -13.86
N PRO A 21 -19.23 31.19 -12.70
CA PRO A 21 -18.75 32.27 -11.85
C PRO A 21 -17.29 31.99 -11.45
N LEU A 22 -16.38 32.82 -11.97
CA LEU A 22 -14.96 32.75 -11.64
C LEU A 22 -14.79 33.25 -10.19
N ARG A 23 -14.32 32.36 -9.31
CA ARG A 23 -13.89 32.78 -7.97
C ARG A 23 -12.57 33.56 -8.11
N HIS A 24 -12.67 34.88 -8.12
CA HIS A 24 -11.51 35.77 -8.08
C HIS A 24 -10.69 35.55 -6.80
N GLY A 25 -9.36 35.53 -6.92
CA GLY A 25 -8.44 35.40 -5.77
C GLY A 25 -8.02 33.97 -5.41
N SER A 26 -8.38 32.94 -6.19
CA SER A 26 -7.77 31.61 -6.03
C SER A 26 -6.43 31.52 -6.78
N TYR A 27 -5.47 30.74 -6.27
CA TYR A 27 -4.21 30.42 -6.97
C TYR A 27 -4.43 29.90 -8.42
N ARG A 28 -5.57 29.24 -8.67
CA ARG A 28 -5.92 28.69 -9.99
C ARG A 28 -6.37 29.75 -11.00
N ASN A 29 -6.83 30.91 -10.52
CA ASN A 29 -7.26 32.05 -11.33
C ASN A 29 -6.68 33.36 -10.75
N PRO A 30 -5.35 33.54 -10.81
CA PRO A 30 -4.74 34.78 -10.37
C PRO A 30 -5.22 35.91 -11.29
N LYS A 31 -5.45 37.09 -10.72
CA LYS A 31 -5.73 38.29 -11.51
C LYS A 31 -4.43 38.67 -12.22
N LEU A 32 -4.46 38.75 -13.55
CA LEU A 32 -3.33 39.27 -14.30
C LEU A 32 -3.11 40.74 -13.92
N VAL A 33 -1.86 41.11 -13.67
CA VAL A 33 -1.49 42.50 -13.35
C VAL A 33 -1.65 43.37 -14.60
N SER A 34 -1.30 42.83 -15.77
CA SER A 34 -1.53 43.42 -17.08
C SER A 34 -1.42 42.38 -18.19
N GLU A 35 -1.99 42.68 -19.35
CA GLU A 35 -1.85 41.85 -20.56
C GLU A 35 -0.45 41.98 -21.19
N ASP A 36 0.21 43.13 -21.00
CA ASP A 36 1.56 43.38 -21.50
C ASP A 36 2.61 42.69 -20.62
N LEU A 37 3.46 41.85 -21.23
CA LEU A 37 4.49 41.09 -20.51
C LEU A 37 5.59 42.00 -19.92
N SER A 38 5.84 43.17 -20.53
CA SER A 38 6.87 44.13 -20.14
C SER A 38 6.63 44.81 -18.79
N LYS A 39 5.41 44.71 -18.25
CA LYS A 39 5.03 45.27 -16.94
C LYS A 39 5.33 44.30 -15.79
N TYR A 40 5.69 43.06 -16.10
CA TYR A 40 6.12 42.08 -15.11
C TYR A 40 7.58 42.31 -14.71
N THR A 41 7.93 41.90 -13.50
CA THR A 41 9.32 41.91 -13.04
C THR A 41 10.14 40.94 -13.88
N ASP A 42 11.35 41.37 -14.26
CA ASP A 42 12.32 40.51 -14.94
C ASP A 42 12.73 39.33 -14.05
N TYR A 43 13.12 38.22 -14.67
CA TYR A 43 13.59 37.03 -13.98
C TYR A 43 14.78 36.41 -14.69
N GLU A 44 15.63 35.74 -13.91
CA GLU A 44 16.76 34.97 -14.41
C GLU A 44 16.49 33.49 -14.17
N VAL A 45 16.76 32.66 -15.19
CA VAL A 45 16.65 31.20 -15.07
C VAL A 45 18.03 30.65 -14.78
N SER A 46 18.25 30.24 -13.53
CA SER A 46 19.47 29.53 -13.15
C SER A 46 19.54 28.17 -13.84
N LYS A 47 20.72 27.84 -14.38
CA LYS A 47 21.05 26.52 -14.97
C LYS A 47 22.14 25.79 -14.18
N ASN A 48 22.43 26.27 -12.98
CA ASN A 48 23.49 25.73 -12.15
C ASN A 48 23.10 24.33 -11.65
N PRO A 49 23.92 23.29 -11.90
CA PRO A 49 23.60 21.93 -11.47
C PRO A 49 23.59 21.78 -9.94
N GLU A 50 24.38 22.60 -9.23
CA GLU A 50 24.43 22.62 -7.76
C GLU A 50 23.11 23.04 -7.13
N GLU A 51 22.41 24.01 -7.73
CA GLU A 51 21.08 24.45 -7.29
C GLU A 51 20.01 23.42 -7.65
N TRP A 52 20.13 22.77 -8.82
CA TRP A 52 19.18 21.77 -9.29
C TRP A 52 19.15 20.50 -8.41
N LYS A 53 20.27 20.14 -7.76
CA LYS A 53 20.34 19.02 -6.80
C LYS A 53 19.27 19.11 -5.71
N TYR A 54 18.93 20.31 -5.24
CA TYR A 54 17.89 20.49 -4.22
C TYR A 54 16.49 20.24 -4.78
N VAL A 55 16.26 20.55 -6.05
CA VAL A 55 15.01 20.23 -6.74
C VAL A 55 14.87 18.72 -6.89
N GLU A 56 15.94 18.03 -7.30
CA GLU A 56 15.93 16.57 -7.43
C GLU A 56 15.61 15.86 -6.10
N GLN A 57 16.11 16.37 -4.98
CA GLN A 57 15.80 15.84 -3.64
C GLN A 57 14.32 15.97 -3.24
N LEU A 58 13.60 16.95 -3.80
CA LEU A 58 12.17 17.14 -3.54
C LEU A 58 11.29 16.20 -4.36
N ILE A 59 11.83 15.59 -5.41
CA ILE A 59 11.09 14.65 -6.26
C ILE A 59 10.94 13.31 -5.53
N PRO A 60 9.73 12.79 -5.34
CA PRO A 60 9.52 11.52 -4.65
C PRO A 60 10.02 10.34 -5.49
N SER A 61 10.60 9.34 -4.82
CA SER A 61 10.97 8.08 -5.47
C SER A 61 9.73 7.29 -5.86
N ILE A 62 9.65 6.88 -7.13
CA ILE A 62 8.54 6.06 -7.65
C ILE A 62 8.64 4.61 -7.14
N VAL A 63 9.87 4.12 -6.95
CA VAL A 63 10.17 2.75 -6.51
C VAL A 63 10.39 2.73 -5.00
N ILE A 64 9.81 1.74 -4.32
CA ILE A 64 10.03 1.55 -2.88
C ILE A 64 11.44 0.99 -2.69
N PRO A 65 12.27 1.63 -1.84
CA PRO A 65 13.63 1.16 -1.60
C PRO A 65 13.65 -0.19 -0.88
N GLU A 66 14.74 -0.92 -1.05
CA GLU A 66 15.01 -2.13 -0.28
C GLU A 66 15.41 -1.77 1.15
N PRO A 67 14.97 -2.55 2.16
CA PRO A 67 15.30 -2.28 3.55
C PRO A 67 16.77 -2.63 3.82
N LYS A 68 17.41 -1.87 4.71
CA LYS A 68 18.76 -2.20 5.20
C LYS A 68 18.68 -3.37 6.17
N TYR A 69 19.49 -4.40 5.92
CA TYR A 69 19.51 -5.63 6.70
C TYR A 69 20.50 -5.54 7.86
N GLU A 70 20.17 -4.70 8.84
CA GLU A 70 20.91 -4.65 10.10
C GLU A 70 20.38 -5.74 11.06
N PRO A 71 21.25 -6.35 11.89
CA PRO A 71 20.84 -7.47 12.74
C PRO A 71 19.85 -7.05 13.84
N ASN A 72 19.90 -5.81 14.31
CA ASN A 72 19.10 -5.31 15.42
C ASN A 72 18.50 -3.92 15.10
N LEU A 73 17.39 -3.89 14.34
CA LEU A 73 16.65 -2.64 14.15
C LEU A 73 15.78 -2.33 15.39
N PRO A 74 15.76 -1.07 15.87
CA PRO A 74 14.92 -0.67 17.00
C PRO A 74 13.41 -0.77 16.70
N SER A 75 13.04 -0.79 15.41
CA SER A 75 11.66 -1.00 14.97
C SER A 75 11.15 -2.44 15.16
N GLY A 76 12.05 -3.40 15.46
CA GLY A 76 11.73 -4.82 15.52
C GLY A 76 11.51 -5.48 14.15
N TYR A 77 11.82 -4.78 13.05
CA TYR A 77 11.77 -5.36 11.72
C TYR A 77 12.79 -6.50 11.57
N LYS A 78 12.35 -7.63 10.99
CA LYS A 78 13.22 -8.75 10.64
C LYS A 78 13.06 -9.09 9.15
N PRO A 79 14.15 -9.21 8.40
CA PRO A 79 14.07 -9.63 7.01
C PRO A 79 13.74 -11.12 6.88
N PRO A 80 13.19 -11.55 5.73
CA PRO A 80 12.96 -12.96 5.47
C PRO A 80 14.30 -13.71 5.41
N SER A 81 14.41 -14.82 6.15
CA SER A 81 15.61 -15.67 6.20
C SER A 81 15.36 -17.07 5.60
N VAL A 82 14.09 -17.47 5.46
CA VAL A 82 13.69 -18.76 4.91
C VAL A 82 14.08 -18.91 3.45
N LYS A 83 14.76 -20.02 3.14
CA LYS A 83 14.99 -20.43 1.75
C LYS A 83 13.69 -20.98 1.13
N PRO A 84 13.43 -20.68 -0.15
CA PRO A 84 12.28 -21.25 -0.86
C PRO A 84 12.36 -22.78 -0.85
N GLY A 85 11.22 -23.45 -0.63
CA GLY A 85 11.12 -24.91 -0.59
C GLY A 85 11.35 -25.57 0.77
N THR A 86 11.73 -24.80 1.81
CA THR A 86 11.87 -25.34 3.19
C THR A 86 10.54 -25.88 3.74
N TYR A 87 9.44 -25.24 3.37
CA TYR A 87 8.08 -25.59 3.78
C TYR A 87 7.22 -25.84 2.54
N PRO A 88 6.15 -26.64 2.66
CA PRO A 88 5.22 -26.90 1.55
C PRO A 88 4.34 -25.69 1.20
N TYR A 89 4.46 -24.60 1.96
CA TYR A 89 3.86 -23.30 1.70
C TYR A 89 4.88 -22.19 1.88
N HIS A 90 4.57 -21.04 1.30
CA HIS A 90 5.37 -19.84 1.40
C HIS A 90 4.46 -18.63 1.61
N VAL A 91 4.85 -17.74 2.52
CA VAL A 91 4.12 -16.48 2.77
C VAL A 91 4.97 -15.34 2.26
N LYS A 92 4.48 -14.64 1.23
CA LYS A 92 5.21 -13.54 0.61
C LYS A 92 5.05 -12.25 1.43
N ARG A 93 6.16 -11.51 1.61
CA ARG A 93 6.14 -10.17 2.20
C ARG A 93 5.32 -9.18 1.36
N SER A 94 4.73 -8.18 2.02
CA SER A 94 4.03 -7.10 1.36
C SER A 94 5.00 -6.21 0.57
N ARG A 95 4.46 -5.29 -0.23
CA ARG A 95 5.25 -4.31 -0.98
C ARG A 95 6.18 -3.47 -0.07
N ASN A 96 5.77 -3.25 1.17
CA ASN A 96 6.55 -2.51 2.16
C ASN A 96 7.47 -3.44 2.98
N HIS A 97 7.74 -4.64 2.47
CA HIS A 97 8.57 -5.69 3.08
C HIS A 97 8.04 -6.24 4.42
N MET A 98 6.78 -5.98 4.77
CA MET A 98 6.15 -6.42 6.03
C MET A 98 5.47 -7.79 5.91
N LEU A 99 5.21 -8.44 7.05
CA LEU A 99 4.38 -9.64 7.10
C LEU A 99 2.94 -9.33 6.67
N PRO A 100 2.30 -10.19 5.86
CA PRO A 100 0.93 -9.98 5.38
C PRO A 100 -0.13 -10.44 6.40
N VAL A 101 0.04 -10.08 7.67
CA VAL A 101 -0.89 -10.40 8.76
C VAL A 101 -1.61 -9.12 9.15
N TYR A 102 -2.94 -9.15 9.23
CA TYR A 102 -3.74 -7.96 9.51
C TYR A 102 -4.88 -8.25 10.46
N LEU A 103 -5.05 -7.39 11.46
CA LEU A 103 -6.20 -7.39 12.35
C LEU A 103 -7.28 -6.46 11.80
N GLU A 104 -8.44 -7.02 11.47
CA GLU A 104 -9.64 -6.27 11.14
C GLU A 104 -10.50 -6.14 12.41
N VAL A 105 -10.78 -4.89 12.82
CA VAL A 105 -11.68 -4.59 13.95
C VAL A 105 -12.92 -3.88 13.42
N LYS A 106 -14.07 -4.55 13.46
CA LYS A 106 -15.35 -3.97 13.05
C LYS A 106 -15.91 -3.11 14.17
N LYS A 107 -15.90 -1.78 13.98
CA LYS A 107 -16.33 -0.79 14.97
C LYS A 107 -17.73 -1.05 15.55
N ARG A 108 -18.72 -1.43 14.71
CA ARG A 108 -20.11 -1.61 15.17
C ARG A 108 -20.34 -2.86 16.00
N THR A 109 -19.69 -3.97 15.67
CA THR A 109 -19.96 -5.29 16.29
C THR A 109 -18.86 -5.69 17.27
N ALA A 110 -17.85 -4.85 17.47
CA ALA A 110 -16.61 -5.15 18.19
C ALA A 110 -15.94 -6.47 17.75
N GLN A 111 -16.26 -6.95 16.54
CA GLN A 111 -15.72 -8.20 16.00
C GLN A 111 -14.27 -7.98 15.57
N ARG A 112 -13.39 -8.85 16.03
CA ARG A 112 -11.98 -8.89 15.66
C ARG A 112 -11.75 -10.10 14.76
N LYS A 113 -11.05 -9.91 13.65
CA LYS A 113 -10.65 -10.98 12.74
C LYS A 113 -9.19 -10.80 12.37
N THR A 114 -8.41 -11.86 12.45
CA THR A 114 -7.02 -11.83 12.02
C THR A 114 -6.90 -12.53 10.68
N SER A 115 -6.39 -11.84 9.67
CA SER A 115 -6.23 -12.37 8.31
C SER A 115 -4.74 -12.52 7.96
N VAL A 116 -4.41 -13.61 7.28
CA VAL A 116 -3.08 -13.88 6.71
C VAL A 116 -3.25 -13.97 5.21
N ASN A 117 -2.54 -13.12 4.47
CA ASN A 117 -2.63 -13.00 3.01
C ASN A 117 -1.34 -13.48 2.32
N HIS A 118 -1.35 -13.45 0.97
CA HIS A 118 -0.20 -13.76 0.12
C HIS A 118 0.42 -15.15 0.37
N ILE A 119 -0.45 -16.14 0.62
CA ILE A 119 -0.02 -17.52 0.84
C ILE A 119 0.14 -18.22 -0.51
N SER A 120 1.26 -18.88 -0.72
CA SER A 120 1.56 -19.71 -1.89
C SER A 120 1.83 -21.14 -1.45
N GLY A 121 1.55 -22.13 -2.30
CA GLY A 121 1.71 -23.55 -1.98
C GLY A 121 0.53 -24.13 -1.19
N ASP A 122 0.80 -25.10 -0.31
CA ASP A 122 -0.22 -25.84 0.42
C ASP A 122 -0.79 -25.04 1.61
N ILE A 123 -1.91 -24.37 1.36
CA ILE A 123 -2.59 -23.48 2.32
C ILE A 123 -3.14 -24.27 3.52
N TRP A 124 -3.60 -25.52 3.31
CA TRP A 124 -4.14 -26.35 4.38
C TRP A 124 -3.05 -26.75 5.39
N LYS A 125 -1.85 -27.09 4.91
CA LYS A 125 -0.72 -27.33 5.81
C LYS A 125 -0.32 -26.10 6.63
N LEU A 126 -0.43 -24.90 6.06
CA LEU A 126 -0.21 -23.65 6.81
C LEU A 126 -1.31 -23.46 7.86
N HIS A 127 -2.57 -23.64 7.47
CA HIS A 127 -3.72 -23.56 8.36
C HIS A 127 -3.55 -24.47 9.59
N ASP A 128 -3.23 -25.75 9.36
CA ASP A 128 -3.07 -26.73 10.44
C ASP A 128 -1.87 -26.41 11.34
N SER A 129 -0.80 -25.87 10.76
CA SER A 129 0.36 -25.40 11.51
C SER A 129 0.02 -24.22 12.41
N LEU A 130 -0.80 -23.28 11.92
CA LEU A 130 -1.27 -22.13 12.68
C LEU A 130 -2.23 -22.55 13.79
N GLN A 131 -3.18 -23.45 13.51
CA GLN A 131 -4.08 -24.03 14.52
C GLN A 131 -3.30 -24.65 15.69
N LYS A 132 -2.30 -25.49 15.38
CA LYS A 132 -1.43 -26.10 16.40
C LYS A 132 -0.65 -25.08 17.21
N HIS A 133 -0.15 -24.03 16.56
CA HIS A 133 0.59 -22.95 17.23
C HIS A 133 -0.31 -22.13 18.15
N LEU A 134 -1.53 -21.78 17.70
CA LEU A 134 -2.51 -21.06 18.51
C LEU A 134 -2.96 -21.91 19.71
N ALA A 135 -3.21 -23.20 19.53
CA ALA A 135 -3.57 -24.12 20.61
C ALA A 135 -2.49 -24.19 21.70
N LYS A 136 -1.20 -24.08 21.32
CA LYS A 136 -0.09 -24.04 22.27
C LYS A 136 -0.07 -22.75 23.11
N ILE A 137 -0.44 -21.61 22.53
CA ILE A 137 -0.43 -20.30 23.19
C ILE A 137 -1.69 -20.09 24.04
N TYR A 138 -2.83 -20.54 23.55
CA TYR A 138 -4.14 -20.36 24.17
C TYR A 138 -4.77 -21.73 24.51
N PRO A 139 -4.29 -22.42 25.56
CA PRO A 139 -4.79 -23.75 25.91
C PRO A 139 -6.24 -23.75 26.42
N ASN A 140 -6.74 -22.59 26.85
CA ASN A 140 -8.09 -22.43 27.38
C ASN A 140 -9.14 -22.25 26.26
N GLU A 141 -8.72 -22.02 25.02
CA GLU A 141 -9.64 -21.88 23.88
C GLU A 141 -9.87 -23.26 23.25
N PRO A 142 -11.14 -23.75 23.20
CA PRO A 142 -11.43 -25.10 22.73
C PRO A 142 -11.24 -25.25 21.21
N MET A 143 -11.40 -24.17 20.45
CA MET A 143 -11.29 -24.16 19.00
C MET A 143 -10.99 -22.75 18.49
N PHE A 144 -10.22 -22.63 17.41
CA PHE A 144 -9.98 -21.37 16.70
C PHE A 144 -10.80 -21.35 15.40
N PRO A 145 -11.98 -20.69 15.37
CA PRO A 145 -12.82 -20.67 14.19
C PRO A 145 -12.09 -19.93 13.05
N SER A 146 -11.96 -20.60 11.92
CA SER A 146 -11.17 -20.10 10.81
C SER A 146 -11.80 -20.41 9.46
N GLN A 147 -11.45 -19.61 8.47
CA GLN A 147 -11.88 -19.74 7.09
C GLN A 147 -10.65 -19.74 6.21
N VAL A 148 -10.50 -20.80 5.42
CA VAL A 148 -9.49 -20.92 4.38
C VAL A 148 -10.10 -20.49 3.06
N ASN A 149 -9.40 -19.61 2.34
CA ASN A 149 -9.77 -19.18 1.00
C ASN A 149 -8.59 -19.41 0.06
N GLU A 150 -8.69 -20.45 -0.75
CA GLU A 150 -7.62 -20.85 -1.67
C GLU A 150 -7.45 -19.87 -2.82
N VAL A 151 -8.57 -19.45 -3.44
CA VAL A 151 -8.57 -18.57 -4.61
C VAL A 151 -7.90 -17.24 -4.31
N PHE A 152 -8.16 -16.66 -3.13
CA PHE A 152 -7.53 -15.42 -2.69
C PHE A 152 -6.25 -15.64 -1.87
N SER A 153 -5.79 -16.88 -1.70
CA SER A 153 -4.58 -17.20 -0.95
C SER A 153 -4.58 -16.59 0.47
N ARG A 154 -5.69 -16.76 1.19
CA ARG A 154 -5.95 -16.11 2.48
C ARG A 154 -6.52 -17.05 3.52
N ILE A 155 -6.04 -16.95 4.76
CA ILE A 155 -6.63 -17.59 5.94
C ILE A 155 -7.15 -16.49 6.86
N THR A 156 -8.36 -16.65 7.39
CA THR A 156 -8.97 -15.70 8.32
C THR A 156 -9.37 -16.41 9.60
N PHE A 157 -8.92 -15.92 10.75
CA PHE A 157 -9.28 -16.39 12.07
C PHE A 157 -10.26 -15.41 12.73
N ARG A 158 -11.26 -15.93 13.45
CA ARG A 158 -12.15 -15.14 14.28
C ARG A 158 -11.48 -14.91 15.64
N GLY A 159 -11.06 -13.69 15.92
CA GLY A 159 -10.32 -13.32 17.14
C GLY A 159 -9.12 -12.43 16.84
N ASP A 160 -8.48 -11.97 17.91
CA ASP A 160 -7.24 -11.18 17.86
C ASP A 160 -6.05 -12.10 18.16
N TYR A 161 -5.41 -12.57 17.10
CA TYR A 161 -4.26 -13.47 17.17
C TYR A 161 -3.06 -12.88 16.44
N TYR A 162 -3.08 -11.58 16.14
CA TYR A 162 -2.08 -10.91 15.32
C TYR A 162 -0.66 -11.14 15.84
N ASN A 163 -0.44 -10.90 17.13
CA ASN A 163 0.89 -11.05 17.75
C ASN A 163 1.39 -12.49 17.73
N ALA A 164 0.52 -13.46 18.02
CA ALA A 164 0.85 -14.88 18.04
C ALA A 164 1.26 -15.39 16.65
N ILE A 165 0.52 -14.96 15.62
CA ILE A 165 0.76 -15.34 14.22
C ILE A 165 2.01 -14.61 13.67
N CYS A 166 2.20 -13.32 13.98
CA CYS A 166 3.42 -12.61 13.60
C CYS A 166 4.67 -13.27 14.21
N LYS A 167 4.61 -13.64 15.49
CA LYS A 167 5.69 -14.36 16.17
C LYS A 167 6.01 -15.68 15.47
N PHE A 168 4.98 -16.47 15.12
CA PHE A 168 5.14 -17.71 14.38
C PHE A 168 5.89 -17.54 13.05
N PHE A 169 5.55 -16.51 12.27
CA PHE A 169 6.21 -16.25 11.00
C PHE A 169 7.65 -15.79 11.19
N TYR A 170 7.91 -14.92 12.16
CA TYR A 170 9.28 -14.51 12.50
C TYR A 170 10.14 -15.66 13.01
N ASP A 171 9.59 -16.54 13.86
CA ASP A 171 10.31 -17.70 14.40
C ASP A 171 10.69 -18.69 13.29
N ARG A 172 9.87 -18.77 12.24
CA ARG A 172 10.17 -19.58 11.06
C ARG A 172 11.04 -18.87 10.04
N GLY A 173 11.11 -17.54 10.08
CA GLY A 173 11.93 -16.71 9.19
C GLY A 173 11.24 -16.31 7.87
N PHE A 174 9.91 -16.34 7.81
CA PHE A 174 9.13 -15.83 6.67
C PHE A 174 9.13 -14.31 6.62
#